data_AF-A0A3P1WV57-F1
#
_entry.id   AF-A0A3P1WV57-F1
#
_cell.length_a   1.000
_cell.length_b   1.000
_cell.length_c   1.000
_cell.angle_alpha   90.00
_cell.angle_beta   90.00
_cell.angle_gamma   90.00
#
_symmetry.space_group_name_H-M   'P 1'
#
loop_
_entity.id
_entity.type
_entity.pdbx_description
1 polymer ?
#
loop_
_entity_poly.entity_id
_entity_poly.type
_entity_poly.pdbx_seq_one_letter_code
_entity_poly.pdbx_strand_id
1 'polypeptide(L)'
;IWYLARRFGREDDVEVINFMNGGKSRSEIILSGEKTRPQSNTWNPFCYSTEAFTAETMQSMLPQNVQGGEWQSRAIAMNKALVFGTKFWCVREGKTMSLQMLREHMTLEGMAKLYCRGL
;
A
#
# COMPACT_ATOMS: atom_id res chain seq x y z
N ILE A 1 1.45 16.59 19.38
CA ILE A 1 0.45 15.49 19.44
C ILE A 1 0.60 14.68 20.72
N TRP A 2 1.60 13.79 20.87
CA TRP A 2 1.74 12.89 22.04
C TRP A 2 1.57 13.53 23.43
N TYR A 3 2.17 14.71 23.67
CA TYR A 3 2.00 15.46 24.92
C TYR A 3 0.54 15.86 25.22
N LEU A 4 -0.24 16.20 24.20
CA LEU A 4 -1.67 16.51 24.35
C LEU A 4 -2.48 15.25 24.66
N ALA A 5 -2.19 14.14 23.97
CA ALA A 5 -2.84 12.85 24.23
C ALA A 5 -2.62 12.38 25.67
N ARG A 6 -1.37 12.45 26.15
CA ARG A 6 -1.01 12.16 27.55
C ARG A 6 -1.66 13.11 28.56
N ARG A 7 -1.93 14.37 28.21
CA ARG A 7 -2.68 15.30 29.06
C ARG A 7 -4.15 14.91 29.21
N PHE A 8 -4.72 14.20 28.23
CA PHE A 8 -6.10 13.72 28.26
C PHE A 8 -6.23 12.23 28.63
N GLY A 9 -5.13 11.55 29.01
CA GLY A 9 -5.13 10.12 29.33
C GLY A 9 -5.45 9.21 28.14
N ARG A 10 -5.08 9.65 26.92
CA ARG A 10 -5.34 8.96 25.64
C ARG A 10 -4.06 8.67 24.87
N GLU A 11 -2.95 8.42 25.57
CA GLU A 11 -1.67 8.07 24.93
C GLU A 11 -1.70 6.78 24.09
N ASP A 12 -2.58 5.84 24.43
CA ASP A 12 -2.71 4.55 23.72
C ASP A 12 -3.52 4.66 22.40
N ASP A 13 -4.32 5.72 22.23
CA ASP A 13 -5.08 6.02 21.01
C ASP A 13 -4.23 6.67 19.89
N VAL A 14 -2.90 6.71 20.04
CA VAL A 14 -1.99 7.47 19.14
C VAL A 14 -1.01 6.55 18.41
N GLU A 15 -1.37 6.17 17.19
CA GLU A 15 -0.42 5.61 16.22
C GLU A 15 0.34 6.71 15.45
N VAL A 16 1.58 6.41 15.05
CA VAL A 16 2.45 7.31 14.28
C VAL A 16 3.09 6.55 13.14
N ILE A 17 2.70 6.82 11.88
CA ILE A 17 3.40 6.31 10.70
C ILE A 17 4.50 7.31 10.33
N ASN A 18 5.76 6.89 10.42
CA ASN A 18 6.92 7.76 10.20
C ASN A 18 7.73 7.31 8.98
N PHE A 19 7.42 7.89 7.82
CA PHE A 19 8.09 7.57 6.55
C PHE A 19 9.61 7.92 6.52
N MET A 20 10.11 8.71 7.47
CA MET A 20 11.53 9.12 7.52
C MET A 20 12.47 8.08 8.17
N ASN A 21 11.92 7.11 8.91
CA ASN A 21 12.70 6.04 9.54
C ASN A 21 11.98 4.69 9.71
N GLY A 22 10.68 4.59 9.41
CA GLY A 22 9.92 3.32 9.41
C GLY A 22 10.33 2.28 8.36
N GLY A 23 11.33 2.59 7.52
CA GLY A 23 11.96 1.66 6.57
C GLY A 23 13.43 1.36 6.88
N LYS A 24 13.96 1.78 8.03
CA LYS A 24 15.37 1.59 8.43
C LYS A 24 15.54 0.30 9.22
N SER A 25 16.60 -0.46 8.94
CA SER A 25 16.95 -1.65 9.74
C SER A 25 17.41 -1.26 11.14
N ARG A 26 17.62 -2.23 12.05
CA ARG A 26 18.10 -1.91 13.41
C ARG A 26 19.61 -1.60 13.46
N SER A 27 20.21 -1.14 12.36
CA SER A 27 21.64 -1.30 12.13
C SER A 27 22.52 -0.07 11.80
N GLU A 28 22.16 1.16 11.41
CA GLU A 28 20.92 1.95 11.29
C GLU A 28 20.19 2.38 12.58
N ILE A 29 20.18 1.56 13.63
CA ILE A 29 19.73 1.93 14.99
C ILE A 29 20.82 1.59 16.01
N ILE A 30 21.55 0.47 15.85
CA ILE A 30 22.58 0.04 16.82
C ILE A 30 23.98 0.58 16.50
N LEU A 31 24.41 0.66 15.23
CA LEU A 31 25.65 1.38 14.86
C LEU A 31 25.52 2.90 15.11
N SER A 32 24.28 3.42 15.13
CA SER A 32 23.92 4.79 15.48
C SER A 32 23.56 5.02 16.96
N GLY A 33 23.42 3.94 17.75
CA GLY A 33 23.25 4.01 19.22
C GLY A 33 21.85 4.33 19.76
N GLU A 34 20.80 4.37 18.94
CA GLU A 34 19.42 4.69 19.38
C GLU A 34 18.78 3.54 20.19
N LYS A 35 18.12 3.88 21.31
CA LYS A 35 17.53 2.91 22.26
C LYS A 35 16.06 3.14 22.63
N THR A 36 15.34 4.05 21.98
CA THR A 36 14.01 4.51 22.44
C THR A 36 12.89 4.31 21.43
N ARG A 37 12.00 3.36 21.73
CA ARG A 37 10.70 3.05 21.07
C ARG A 37 10.76 2.65 19.59
N PRO A 38 9.76 1.91 19.06
CA PRO A 38 9.55 1.81 17.62
C PRO A 38 9.24 3.21 17.07
N GLN A 39 9.98 3.61 16.04
CA GLN A 39 9.91 4.97 15.50
C GLN A 39 8.70 5.20 14.55
N SER A 40 8.06 4.12 14.13
CA SER A 40 6.86 4.08 13.30
C SER A 40 6.00 2.88 13.71
N ASN A 41 4.68 3.04 13.71
CA ASN A 41 3.73 1.95 13.55
C ASN A 41 3.83 1.39 12.12
N THR A 42 3.44 0.13 11.93
CA THR A 42 3.34 -0.50 10.60
C THR A 42 1.89 -0.48 10.13
N TRP A 43 1.63 0.13 8.98
CA TRP A 43 0.29 0.20 8.39
C TRP A 43 0.27 -0.32 6.96
N ASN A 44 -0.69 -1.19 6.64
CA ASN A 44 -0.93 -1.69 5.29
C ASN A 44 -2.37 -1.33 4.87
N PRO A 45 -2.59 -0.20 4.16
CA PRO A 45 -3.94 0.20 3.77
C PRO A 45 -4.58 -0.82 2.81
N PHE A 46 -3.80 -1.50 1.98
CA PHE A 46 -4.26 -2.46 0.96
C PHE A 46 -4.90 -3.74 1.55
N CYS A 47 -4.61 -4.06 2.81
CA CYS A 47 -5.25 -5.17 3.51
C CYS A 47 -6.71 -4.85 3.85
N TYR A 48 -6.93 -3.68 4.46
CA TYR A 48 -8.21 -3.26 5.03
C TYR A 48 -9.10 -2.47 4.07
N SER A 49 -8.55 -1.98 2.95
CA SER A 49 -9.31 -1.32 1.89
C SER A 49 -10.16 -2.29 1.06
N THR A 50 -11.25 -1.76 0.49
CA THR A 50 -11.97 -2.39 -0.61
C THR A 50 -11.16 -2.30 -1.91
N GLU A 51 -11.45 -3.18 -2.88
CA GLU A 51 -10.86 -3.07 -4.22
C GLU A 51 -11.15 -1.71 -4.87
N ALA A 52 -12.37 -1.19 -4.72
CA ALA A 52 -12.79 0.09 -5.29
C ALA A 52 -11.91 1.25 -4.78
N PHE A 53 -11.79 1.43 -3.45
CA PHE A 53 -10.96 2.48 -2.85
C PHE A 53 -9.48 2.34 -3.24
N THR A 54 -9.00 1.10 -3.36
CA THR A 54 -7.62 0.80 -3.80
C THR A 54 -7.40 1.22 -5.26
N ALA A 55 -8.33 0.85 -6.14
CA ALA A 55 -8.27 1.22 -7.54
C ALA A 55 -8.45 2.74 -7.75
N GLU A 56 -9.28 3.42 -6.96
CA GLU A 56 -9.44 4.89 -6.96
C GLU A 56 -8.16 5.58 -6.51
N THR A 57 -7.51 5.09 -5.45
CA THR A 57 -6.21 5.58 -4.97
C THR A 57 -5.11 5.42 -6.05
N MET A 58 -5.15 4.35 -6.84
CA MET A 58 -4.25 4.17 -8.00
C MET A 58 -4.64 5.02 -9.22
N GLN A 59 -5.90 5.43 -9.36
CA GLN A 59 -6.36 6.34 -10.41
C GLN A 59 -5.97 7.80 -10.10
N SER A 60 -6.05 8.23 -8.84
CA SER A 60 -5.68 9.59 -8.44
C SER A 60 -4.18 9.90 -8.53
N MET A 61 -3.34 8.87 -8.67
CA MET A 61 -1.90 9.00 -8.95
C MET A 61 -1.59 9.26 -10.44
N LEU A 62 -2.58 9.13 -11.34
CA LEU A 62 -2.38 9.40 -12.77
C LEU A 62 -2.43 10.91 -13.06
N PRO A 63 -1.58 11.44 -13.96
CA PRO A 63 -1.57 12.85 -14.32
C PRO A 63 -2.90 13.28 -14.93
N GLN A 64 -3.40 14.45 -14.54
CA GLN A 64 -4.65 15.00 -15.07
C GLN A 64 -4.38 15.90 -16.29
N ASN A 65 -5.36 16.03 -17.19
CA ASN A 65 -5.36 16.96 -18.32
C ASN A 65 -4.21 16.77 -19.34
N VAL A 66 -3.81 15.51 -19.60
CA VAL A 66 -2.74 15.19 -20.57
C VAL A 66 -3.29 15.21 -22.01
N GLN A 67 -2.63 15.96 -22.91
CA GLN A 67 -2.91 15.86 -24.36
C GLN A 67 -2.61 14.43 -24.85
N GLY A 68 -3.55 13.81 -25.58
CA GLY A 68 -3.44 12.42 -26.01
C GLY A 68 -3.85 11.38 -24.95
N GLY A 69 -4.75 11.72 -24.02
CA GLY A 69 -5.19 10.89 -22.89
C GLY A 69 -5.85 9.52 -23.19
N GLU A 70 -5.82 8.99 -24.42
CA GLU A 70 -6.25 7.61 -24.71
C GLU A 70 -5.44 6.55 -23.95
N TRP A 71 -4.14 6.80 -23.72
CA TRP A 71 -3.34 5.88 -22.92
C TRP A 71 -3.78 5.85 -21.45
N GLN A 72 -4.34 6.96 -20.96
CA GLN A 72 -4.79 7.10 -19.57
C GLN A 72 -6.04 6.26 -19.31
N SER A 73 -7.02 6.23 -20.22
CA SER A 73 -8.21 5.37 -20.07
C SER A 73 -7.84 3.87 -20.09
N ARG A 74 -6.87 3.49 -20.93
CA ARG A 74 -6.30 2.13 -20.98
C ARG A 74 -5.57 1.78 -19.67
N ALA A 75 -4.78 2.70 -19.12
CA ALA A 75 -4.10 2.53 -17.82
C ALA A 75 -5.10 2.44 -16.65
N ILE A 76 -6.19 3.21 -16.67
CA ILE A 76 -7.28 3.13 -15.68
C ILE A 76 -7.94 1.74 -15.71
N ALA A 77 -8.23 1.21 -16.91
CA ALA A 77 -8.81 -0.13 -17.07
C ALA A 77 -7.84 -1.23 -16.58
N MET A 78 -6.56 -1.14 -16.94
CA MET A 78 -5.49 -2.04 -16.48
C MET A 78 -5.36 -2.04 -14.94
N ASN A 79 -5.29 -0.86 -14.32
CA ASN A 79 -5.18 -0.73 -12.86
C ASN A 79 -6.39 -1.32 -12.14
N LYS A 80 -7.61 -1.12 -12.66
CA LYS A 80 -8.83 -1.76 -12.11
C LYS A 80 -8.72 -3.28 -12.21
N ALA A 81 -8.48 -3.84 -13.39
CA ALA A 81 -8.37 -5.28 -13.60
C ALA A 81 -7.30 -5.92 -12.69
N LEU A 82 -6.15 -5.27 -12.55
CA LEU A 82 -5.06 -5.69 -11.66
C LEU A 82 -5.49 -5.74 -10.19
N VAL A 83 -6.12 -4.68 -9.68
CA VAL A 83 -6.53 -4.60 -8.26
C VAL A 83 -7.59 -5.63 -7.94
N PHE A 84 -8.65 -5.74 -8.76
CA PHE A 84 -9.71 -6.72 -8.57
C PHE A 84 -9.19 -8.16 -8.68
N GLY A 85 -8.40 -8.47 -9.72
CA GLY A 85 -7.79 -9.80 -9.88
C GLY A 85 -6.85 -10.16 -8.73
N THR A 86 -6.03 -9.21 -8.27
CA THR A 86 -5.10 -9.45 -7.14
C THR A 86 -5.87 -9.66 -5.83
N LYS A 87 -6.97 -8.93 -5.57
CA LYS A 87 -7.80 -9.16 -4.36
C LYS A 87 -8.52 -10.50 -4.43
N PHE A 88 -9.09 -10.87 -5.58
CA PHE A 88 -9.71 -12.19 -5.77
C PHE A 88 -8.74 -13.32 -5.46
N TRP A 89 -7.50 -13.23 -5.99
CA TRP A 89 -6.44 -14.18 -5.67
C TRP A 89 -6.07 -14.15 -4.17
N CYS A 90 -5.93 -12.97 -3.56
CA CYS A 90 -5.68 -12.84 -2.12
C CYS A 90 -6.75 -13.55 -1.28
N VAL A 91 -8.04 -13.33 -1.57
CA VAL A 91 -9.17 -13.95 -0.85
C VAL A 91 -9.16 -15.47 -1.02
N ARG A 92 -8.99 -15.97 -2.25
CA ARG A 92 -8.98 -17.42 -2.53
C ARG A 92 -7.83 -18.15 -1.81
N GLU A 93 -6.70 -17.48 -1.64
CA GLU A 93 -5.47 -18.08 -1.09
C GLU A 93 -5.24 -17.75 0.40
N GLY A 94 -6.16 -17.03 1.05
CA GLY A 94 -6.02 -16.57 2.44
C GLY A 94 -4.89 -15.57 2.66
N LYS A 95 -4.46 -14.84 1.63
CA LYS A 95 -3.31 -13.92 1.65
C LYS A 95 -3.76 -12.47 1.85
N THR A 96 -2.92 -11.66 2.48
CA THR A 96 -3.15 -10.21 2.59
C THR A 96 -2.59 -9.49 1.37
N MET A 97 -3.39 -8.60 0.76
CA MET A 97 -2.90 -7.74 -0.33
C MET A 97 -1.86 -6.75 0.21
N SER A 98 -0.81 -6.52 -0.58
CA SER A 98 0.23 -5.51 -0.29
C SER A 98 0.61 -4.75 -1.57
N LEU A 99 1.20 -3.56 -1.40
CA LEU A 99 1.74 -2.78 -2.53
C LEU A 99 2.82 -3.54 -3.31
N GLN A 100 3.60 -4.39 -2.63
CA GLN A 100 4.62 -5.23 -3.26
C GLN A 100 3.99 -6.30 -4.17
N MET A 101 2.93 -6.96 -3.70
CA MET A 101 2.17 -7.92 -4.49
C MET A 101 1.49 -7.26 -5.70
N LEU A 102 0.97 -6.04 -5.56
CA LEU A 102 0.43 -5.27 -6.69
C LEU A 102 1.53 -4.92 -7.72
N ARG A 103 2.73 -4.56 -7.26
CA ARG A 103 3.89 -4.29 -8.13
C ARG A 103 4.34 -5.49 -8.94
N GLU A 104 4.39 -6.68 -8.33
CA GLU A 104 4.76 -7.92 -9.03
C GLU A 104 3.81 -8.23 -10.19
N HIS A 105 2.50 -8.03 -9.98
CA HIS A 105 1.47 -8.26 -10.98
C HIS A 105 1.29 -7.12 -12.00
N MET A 106 1.95 -5.95 -11.83
CA MET A 106 1.99 -4.90 -12.87
C MET A 106 2.84 -5.27 -14.09
N THR A 107 3.74 -6.25 -13.95
CA THR A 107 4.50 -6.79 -15.09
C THR A 107 3.57 -7.56 -16.03
N LEU A 108 3.82 -7.52 -17.35
CA LEU A 108 2.98 -8.23 -18.34
C LEU A 108 2.91 -9.74 -18.04
N GLU A 109 4.03 -10.35 -17.66
CA GLU A 109 4.08 -11.73 -17.20
C GLU A 109 3.27 -11.96 -15.91
N GLY A 110 3.39 -11.06 -14.93
CA GLY A 110 2.63 -11.14 -13.68
C GLY A 110 1.13 -11.07 -13.91
N MET A 111 0.69 -10.14 -14.76
CA MET A 111 -0.71 -10.00 -15.17
C MET A 111 -1.22 -11.21 -15.96
N ALA A 112 -0.43 -11.76 -16.88
CA ALA A 112 -0.78 -13.00 -17.59
C ALA A 112 -0.89 -14.20 -16.62
N LYS A 113 0.06 -14.34 -15.68
CA LYS A 113 0.03 -15.37 -14.63
C LYS A 113 -1.16 -15.19 -13.69
N LEU A 114 -1.60 -13.96 -13.42
CA LEU A 114 -2.81 -13.66 -12.65
C LEU A 114 -4.08 -14.06 -13.42
N TYR A 115 -4.17 -13.70 -14.69
CA TYR A 115 -5.30 -14.06 -15.58
C TYR A 115 -5.47 -15.58 -15.71
N CYS A 116 -4.39 -16.31 -16.03
CA CYS A 116 -4.40 -17.77 -16.13
C CYS A 116 -4.61 -18.50 -14.78
N ARG A 117 -4.66 -17.77 -13.65
CA ARG A 117 -5.03 -18.28 -12.32
C ARG A 117 -6.43 -17.85 -11.87
N GLY A 118 -7.08 -16.94 -12.60
CA GLY A 118 -8.44 -16.45 -12.34
C GLY A 118 -9.52 -17.20 -13.12
N LEU A 119 -9.10 -17.90 -14.19
CA LEU A 119 -9.80 -19.06 -14.76
C LEU A 119 -9.68 -20.28 -13.83
#